data_AF-A0A1D8GLX5-F1
#
_entry.id   AF-A0A1D8GLX5-F1
#
_cell.length_a   1.000
_cell.length_b   1.000
_cell.length_c   1.000
_cell.angle_alpha   90.00
_cell.angle_beta   90.00
_cell.angle_gamma   90.00
#
_symmetry.space_group_name_H-M   'P 1'
#
loop_
_entity.id
_entity.type
_entity.pdbx_description
1 polymer ?
#
loop_
_entity_poly.entity_id
_entity_poly.type
_entity_poly.pdbx_seq_one_letter_code
_entity_poly.pdbx_strand_id
1 'polypeptide(L)'
;MYRIFVESYPNVVNSLKKTDIRYTYVEYMDLLCDPVKHEEHARRRSEKYVKLCNLLSYIKENIWEYPRLEVLLYELECLGIVPVKTEQILTEEELEEGAKILKSIVKLNYWQ
;
A
#
# COMPACT_ATOMS: atom_id res chain seq x y z
N MET A 1 6.59 -8.50 -8.17
CA MET A 1 6.62 -7.11 -7.63
C MET A 1 6.52 -7.10 -6.11
N TYR A 2 5.75 -8.01 -5.51
CA TYR A 2 5.57 -8.15 -4.07
C TYR A 2 6.89 -8.26 -3.30
N ARG A 3 7.80 -9.15 -3.73
CA ARG A 3 9.12 -9.28 -3.10
C ARG A 3 9.92 -7.97 -3.08
N ILE A 4 9.89 -7.23 -4.18
CA ILE A 4 10.54 -5.91 -4.30
C ILE A 4 9.95 -4.95 -3.27
N PHE A 5 8.62 -4.92 -3.18
CA PHE A 5 7.92 -4.09 -2.20
C PHE A 5 8.34 -4.45 -0.77
N VAL A 6 8.28 -5.74 -0.39
CA VAL A 6 8.63 -6.20 0.96
C VAL A 6 10.08 -5.87 1.34
N GLU A 7 11.02 -6.03 0.40
CA GLU A 7 12.45 -5.74 0.62
C GLU A 7 12.72 -4.23 0.68
N SER A 8 12.00 -3.41 -0.10
CA SER A 8 12.25 -1.97 -0.24
C SER A 8 11.48 -1.13 0.77
N TYR A 9 10.28 -1.57 1.18
CA TYR A 9 9.39 -0.81 2.05
C TYR A 9 10.04 -0.39 3.39
N PRO A 10 10.74 -1.27 4.14
CA PRO A 10 11.40 -0.88 5.37
C PRO A 10 12.42 0.25 5.18
N ASN A 11 13.17 0.21 4.07
CA ASN A 11 14.17 1.24 3.75
C ASN A 11 13.51 2.60 3.49
N VAL A 12 12.40 2.62 2.74
CA VAL A 12 11.64 3.84 2.49
C VAL A 12 11.07 4.40 3.78
N VAL A 13 10.43 3.58 4.61
CA VAL A 13 9.87 4.03 5.90
C VAL A 13 10.96 4.56 6.83
N ASN A 14 12.10 3.87 6.93
CA ASN A 14 13.22 4.30 7.78
C ASN A 14 13.88 5.60 7.28
N SER A 15 13.78 5.91 5.98
CA SER A 15 14.28 7.17 5.42
C SER A 15 13.36 8.37 5.73
N LEU A 16 12.11 8.13 6.12
CA LEU A 16 11.14 9.15 6.45
C LEU A 16 11.19 9.48 7.95
N LYS A 17 11.13 10.77 8.28
CA LYS A 17 10.93 11.19 9.67
C LYS A 17 9.48 10.93 10.05
N LYS A 18 9.22 10.43 11.26
CA LYS A 18 7.85 10.20 11.76
C LYS A 18 7.00 11.48 11.83
N THR A 19 7.63 12.64 11.85
CA THR A 19 6.96 13.96 11.82
C THR A 19 6.61 14.42 10.41
N ASP A 20 7.03 13.68 9.38
CA ASP A 20 6.76 13.99 7.99
C ASP A 20 5.37 13.48 7.60
N ILE A 21 4.58 14.31 6.91
CA ILE A 21 3.26 13.91 6.42
C ILE A 21 3.33 12.68 5.49
N ARG A 22 4.44 12.49 4.77
CA ARG A 22 4.63 11.31 3.93
C ARG A 22 4.66 10.00 4.73
N TYR A 23 5.00 10.07 6.03
CA TYR A 23 4.96 8.92 6.91
C TYR A 23 3.51 8.42 7.12
N THR A 24 2.54 9.33 7.23
CA THR A 24 1.12 8.96 7.41
C THR A 24 0.56 8.29 6.16
N TYR A 25 1.10 8.61 4.98
CA TYR A 25 0.71 7.99 3.72
C TYR A 25 1.25 6.57 3.54
N VAL A 26 2.34 6.20 4.23
CA VAL A 26 2.98 4.89 4.03
C VAL A 26 2.82 3.96 5.21
N GLU A 27 2.59 4.46 6.43
CA GLU A 27 2.66 3.63 7.64
C GLU A 27 1.68 2.44 7.63
N TYR A 28 0.56 2.59 6.92
CA TYR A 28 -0.47 1.57 6.76
C TYR A 28 -0.16 0.52 5.70
N MET A 29 0.82 0.77 4.83
CA MET A 29 1.26 -0.18 3.81
C MET A 29 2.13 -1.31 4.40
N ASP A 30 2.57 -1.22 5.66
CA ASP A 30 3.28 -2.34 6.32
C ASP A 30 2.44 -3.61 6.42
N LEU A 31 1.11 -3.46 6.38
CA LEU A 31 0.15 -4.57 6.33
C LEU A 31 0.31 -5.38 5.05
N LEU A 32 0.87 -4.80 3.98
CA LEU A 32 1.20 -5.54 2.76
C LEU A 32 2.43 -6.44 2.94
N CYS A 33 3.28 -6.21 3.95
CA CYS A 33 4.50 -7.02 4.15
C CYS A 33 4.26 -8.30 4.95
N ASP A 34 3.16 -8.36 5.70
CA ASP A 34 2.88 -9.44 6.65
C ASP A 34 1.40 -9.85 6.57
N PRO A 35 1.10 -10.97 5.86
CA PRO A 35 -0.26 -11.47 5.73
C PRO A 35 -0.94 -11.80 7.06
N VAL A 36 -0.18 -12.21 8.09
CA VAL A 36 -0.73 -12.49 9.42
C VAL A 36 -1.19 -11.19 10.08
N LYS A 37 -0.32 -10.18 10.05
CA LYS A 37 -0.66 -8.83 10.55
C LYS A 37 -1.84 -8.22 9.78
N HIS A 38 -1.86 -8.39 8.46
CA HIS A 38 -2.98 -7.98 7.63
C HIS A 38 -4.29 -8.60 8.13
N GLU A 39 -4.32 -9.92 8.31
CA GLU A 39 -5.52 -10.64 8.75
C GLU A 39 -5.97 -10.19 10.15
N GLU A 40 -5.06 -9.97 11.10
CA GLU A 40 -5.38 -9.45 12.43
C GLU A 40 -6.06 -8.08 12.37
N HIS A 41 -5.49 -7.17 11.57
CA HIS A 41 -6.01 -5.83 11.37
C HIS A 41 -7.34 -5.83 10.60
N ALA A 42 -7.52 -6.78 9.67
CA ALA A 42 -8.76 -7.01 8.93
C ALA A 42 -9.89 -7.48 9.85
N ARG A 43 -9.63 -8.49 10.71
CA ARG A 43 -10.62 -9.02 11.67
C ARG A 43 -11.14 -7.97 12.63
N ARG A 44 -10.28 -7.02 13.04
CA ARG A 44 -10.63 -5.93 13.95
C ARG A 44 -11.13 -4.67 13.24
N ARG A 45 -11.13 -4.67 11.90
CA ARG A 45 -11.49 -3.53 11.04
C ARG A 45 -10.79 -2.23 11.49
N SER A 46 -9.51 -2.35 11.82
CA SER A 46 -8.73 -1.22 12.34
C SER A 46 -8.66 -0.06 11.33
N GLU A 47 -8.49 1.17 11.81
CA GLU A 47 -8.31 2.34 10.93
C GLU A 47 -7.18 2.12 9.91
N LYS A 48 -6.07 1.52 10.33
CA LYS A 48 -4.94 1.16 9.48
C LYS A 48 -5.33 0.26 8.30
N TYR A 49 -6.19 -0.73 8.56
CA TYR A 49 -6.72 -1.62 7.54
C TYR A 49 -7.69 -0.90 6.60
N VAL A 50 -8.55 -0.03 7.14
CA VAL A 50 -9.48 0.78 6.33
C VAL A 50 -8.72 1.71 5.39
N LYS A 51 -7.66 2.39 5.87
CA LYS A 51 -6.76 3.22 5.05
C LYS A 51 -6.12 2.41 3.92
N LEU A 52 -5.62 1.21 4.23
CA LEU A 52 -5.07 0.31 3.22
C LEU A 52 -6.11 -0.09 2.18
N CYS A 53 -7.32 -0.45 2.60
CA CYS A 53 -8.40 -0.80 1.68
C CYS A 53 -8.81 0.37 0.79
N ASN A 54 -8.88 1.60 1.32
CA ASN A 54 -9.11 2.81 0.53
C ASN A 54 -8.04 2.97 -0.55
N LEU A 55 -6.75 2.85 -0.18
CA LEU A 55 -5.64 2.97 -1.12
C LEU A 55 -5.69 1.91 -2.23
N LEU A 56 -5.82 0.63 -1.86
CA LEU A 56 -5.84 -0.47 -2.83
C LEU A 56 -7.06 -0.38 -3.77
N SER A 57 -8.21 0.06 -3.26
CA SER A 57 -9.41 0.29 -4.08
C SER A 57 -9.18 1.44 -5.07
N TYR A 58 -8.64 2.56 -4.60
CA TYR A 58 -8.31 3.71 -5.42
C TYR A 58 -7.33 3.35 -6.56
N ILE A 59 -6.27 2.59 -6.27
CA ILE A 59 -5.32 2.14 -7.28
C ILE A 59 -5.99 1.22 -8.29
N LYS A 60 -6.87 0.32 -7.85
CA LYS A 60 -7.60 -0.61 -8.72
C LYS A 60 -8.55 0.12 -9.66
N GLU A 61 -9.24 1.15 -9.18
CA GLU A 61 -10.13 2.00 -9.97
C GLU A 61 -9.36 2.88 -10.97
N ASN A 62 -8.15 3.32 -10.60
CA ASN A 62 -7.27 4.17 -11.41
C ASN A 62 -6.08 3.42 -12.00
N ILE A 63 -6.23 2.12 -12.28
CA ILE A 63 -5.10 1.25 -12.65
C ILE A 63 -4.35 1.72 -13.91
N TRP A 64 -5.05 2.43 -14.79
CA TRP A 64 -4.50 3.02 -16.01
C TRP A 64 -3.42 4.10 -15.74
N GLU A 65 -3.46 4.79 -14.59
CA GLU A 65 -2.41 5.72 -14.15
C GLU A 65 -1.22 5.01 -13.48
N TYR A 66 -1.48 3.82 -12.96
CA TYR A 66 -0.54 3.01 -12.19
C TYR A 66 -0.35 1.59 -12.76
N PRO A 67 -0.08 1.42 -14.07
CA PRO A 67 -0.05 0.09 -14.70
C PRO A 67 1.01 -0.85 -14.09
N ARG A 68 2.07 -0.29 -13.49
CA ARG A 68 3.09 -1.09 -12.78
C ARG A 68 2.61 -1.70 -11.47
N LEU A 69 1.54 -1.16 -10.89
CA LEU A 69 0.92 -1.69 -9.68
C LEU A 69 -0.03 -2.86 -9.97
N GLU A 70 -0.42 -3.08 -11.23
CA GLU A 70 -1.31 -4.19 -11.61
C GLU A 70 -0.73 -5.54 -11.19
N VAL A 71 0.55 -5.77 -11.47
CA VAL A 71 1.25 -7.00 -11.06
C VAL A 71 1.31 -7.12 -9.54
N LEU A 72 1.53 -6.01 -8.82
CA LEU A 72 1.54 -6.03 -7.36
C LEU A 72 0.15 -6.38 -6.81
N LEU A 73 -0.92 -5.78 -7.33
CA LEU A 73 -2.28 -6.06 -6.91
C LEU A 73 -2.63 -7.53 -7.14
N TYR A 74 -2.28 -8.10 -8.29
CA TYR A 74 -2.50 -9.51 -8.58
C TYR A 74 -1.76 -10.43 -7.59
N GLU A 75 -0.50 -10.13 -7.28
CA GLU A 75 0.28 -10.89 -6.29
C GLU A 75 -0.32 -10.79 -4.89
N LEU A 76 -0.81 -9.61 -4.49
CA LEU A 76 -1.51 -9.41 -3.21
C LEU A 76 -2.82 -10.21 -3.15
N GLU A 77 -3.61 -10.22 -4.22
CA GLU A 77 -4.84 -11.01 -4.31
C GLU A 77 -4.54 -12.52 -4.16
N CYS A 78 -3.47 -13.01 -4.79
CA CYS A 78 -3.01 -14.40 -4.63
C CYS A 78 -2.61 -14.74 -3.18
N LEU A 79 -2.17 -13.75 -2.40
CA LEU A 79 -1.81 -13.88 -0.99
C LEU A 79 -2.99 -13.69 -0.03
N GLY A 80 -4.21 -13.49 -0.55
CA GLY A 80 -5.40 -13.21 0.25
C GLY A 80 -5.48 -11.77 0.78
N ILE A 81 -4.64 -10.88 0.29
CA ILE A 81 -4.68 -9.44 0.58
C ILE A 81 -5.54 -8.77 -0.48
N VAL A 82 -6.85 -8.69 -0.20
CA VAL A 82 -7.84 -8.13 -1.11
C VAL A 82 -8.51 -6.93 -0.44
N PRO A 83 -8.60 -5.76 -1.10
CA PRO A 83 -9.37 -4.66 -0.55
C PRO A 83 -10.84 -5.06 -0.40
N VAL A 84 -11.37 -4.84 0.80
CA VAL A 84 -12.81 -4.92 1.05
C VAL A 84 -13.42 -3.54 0.95
N LYS A 85 -14.70 -3.46 0.57
CA LYS A 85 -15.42 -2.18 0.57
C LYS A 85 -15.52 -1.63 1.99
N THR A 86 -14.99 -0.43 2.19
CA THR A 86 -15.02 0.30 3.48
C THR A 86 -15.53 1.72 3.28
N GLU A 87 -15.83 2.43 4.37
CA GLU A 87 -15.93 3.89 4.28
C GLU A 87 -14.60 4.48 3.79
N GLN A 88 -14.69 5.55 3.00
CA GLN A 88 -13.54 6.33 2.61
C GLN A 88 -13.21 7.31 3.74
N ILE A 89 -12.02 7.18 4.31
CA ILE A 89 -11.51 8.06 5.39
C ILE A 89 -10.27 8.84 4.95
N LEU A 90 -9.69 8.48 3.80
CA LEU A 90 -8.62 9.24 3.15
C LEU A 90 -9.21 10.14 2.08
N THR A 91 -8.67 11.36 1.99
CA THR A 91 -8.93 12.27 0.88
C THR A 91 -8.32 11.76 -0.42
N GLU A 92 -8.77 12.29 -1.55
CA GLU A 92 -8.22 11.93 -2.87
C GLU A 92 -6.73 12.27 -2.99
N GLU A 93 -6.28 13.41 -2.44
CA GLU A 93 -4.86 13.79 -2.40
C GLU A 93 -4.00 12.78 -1.62
N GLU A 94 -4.48 12.31 -0.46
CA GLU A 94 -3.77 11.30 0.33
C GLU A 94 -3.69 9.96 -0.40
N LEU A 95 -4.72 9.60 -1.15
CA LEU A 95 -4.76 8.38 -1.96
C LEU A 95 -3.80 8.47 -3.15
N GLU A 96 -3.78 9.61 -3.85
CA GLU A 96 -2.89 9.87 -4.98
C GLU A 96 -1.42 9.85 -4.54
N GLU A 97 -1.08 10.52 -3.44
CA GLU A 97 0.27 10.53 -2.88
C GLU A 97 0.68 9.13 -2.38
N GLY A 98 -0.22 8.41 -1.71
CA GLY A 98 -0.01 7.00 -1.34
C GLY A 98 0.30 6.12 -2.55
N ALA A 99 -0.47 6.26 -3.63
CA ALA A 99 -0.27 5.50 -4.86
C ALA A 99 1.05 5.85 -5.57
N LYS A 100 1.43 7.13 -5.60
CA LYS A 100 2.74 7.60 -6.12
C LYS A 100 3.89 6.99 -5.33
N ILE A 101 3.80 6.97 -3.99
CA ILE A 101 4.84 6.37 -3.16
C ILE A 101 4.91 4.86 -3.39
N LEU A 102 3.77 4.15 -3.40
CA LEU A 102 3.75 2.71 -3.66
C LEU A 102 4.36 2.37 -5.04
N LYS A 103 4.02 3.16 -6.06
CA LYS A 103 4.62 3.07 -7.41
C LYS A 103 6.13 3.32 -7.39
N SER A 104 6.60 4.26 -6.55
CA SER A 104 8.02 4.52 -6.38
C SER A 104 8.75 3.33 -5.75
N ILE A 105 8.15 2.70 -4.72
CA ILE A 105 8.72 1.54 -4.03
C ILE A 105 8.92 0.38 -5.01
N VAL A 106 7.90 0.03 -5.79
CA VAL A 106 8.02 -1.06 -6.77
C VAL A 106 8.93 -0.73 -7.95
N LYS A 107 9.23 0.56 -8.20
CA LYS A 107 10.15 0.99 -9.27
C LYS A 107 11.62 0.80 -8.90
N LEU A 108 11.98 0.74 -7.61
CA LEU A 108 13.36 0.81 -7.14
C LEU A 108 14.26 -0.38 -7.51
N ASN A 109 13.73 -1.51 -8.01
CA ASN A 109 14.52 -2.71 -8.34
C ASN A 109 14.73 -3.01 -9.84
N TYR A 110 14.48 -2.07 -10.76
CA TYR A 110 14.78 -2.30 -12.20
C TYR A 110 16.16 -1.83 -12.67
N TRP A 111 17.09 -1.52 -11.75
CA TRP A 111 18.49 -1.20 -12.07
C TRP A 111 19.47 -1.98 -11.18
N GLN A 112 19.44 -3.31 -11.30
CA GLN A 112 20.62 -4.15 -11.07
C GLN A 112 20.95 -4.92 -12.34
#